data_AF-A0A938UIM3-F1
#
_entry.id   AF-A0A938UIM3-F1
#
_cell.length_a   1.000
_cell.length_b   1.000
_cell.length_c   1.000
_cell.angle_alpha   90.00
_cell.angle_beta   90.00
_cell.angle_gamma   90.00
#
_symmetry.space_group_name_H-M   'P 1'
#
loop_
_entity.id
_entity.type
_entity.pdbx_description
1 polymer ?
#
loop_
_entity_poly.entity_id
_entity_poly.type
_entity_poly.pdbx_seq_one_letter_code
_entity_poly.pdbx_strand_id
1 'polypeptide(L)'
;MSPRSARGFTLLEVMVAIFIMALVITFAFQAYQGIAEAYTRVSDGTSRDRAARILLDRIERELVGAVLVQRELGVDPLTHPYVFYGQPLQQSDSEGFELRFVTQTPLRSPGSPPAPLALVSYGTVASRSGHGVDLLRQEEALPAELRKEVEWTQPQTVADELAIFSMSFVGEGSEAPGVWDSTSVAQLDQLPLSIELRLALWEMGPDGEPWPGLEITRLVDLPVRPFRLSAEDAEKNRGAADCGSGVTVAVCLAGFEAELAAASPALAAAIEEARNQTEDACWSDPEPSPALQRLKVLLNGLPGFDEGSCP
;
A
#
# COMPACT_ATOMS: atom_id res chain seq x y z
N MET A 1 35.01 59.94 61.64
CA MET A 1 34.75 58.51 61.39
C MET A 1 33.35 58.22 61.90
N SER A 2 32.34 58.28 61.04
CA SER A 2 30.94 58.08 61.44
C SER A 2 30.68 56.57 61.62
N PRO A 3 30.13 56.11 62.76
CA PRO A 3 29.80 54.71 62.92
C PRO A 3 28.64 54.37 61.98
N ARG A 4 28.89 53.47 61.02
CA ARG A 4 27.83 52.87 60.21
C ARG A 4 26.98 52.02 61.14
N SER A 5 25.70 52.35 61.27
CA SER A 5 24.75 51.50 61.98
C SER A 5 24.55 50.21 61.18
N ALA A 6 25.08 49.11 61.70
CA ALA A 6 24.78 47.78 61.20
C ALA A 6 23.33 47.44 61.61
N ARG A 7 22.37 47.75 60.73
CA ARG A 7 20.99 47.27 60.87
C ARG A 7 21.00 45.76 60.58
N GLY A 8 20.85 44.96 61.63
CA GLY A 8 20.67 43.52 61.50
C GLY A 8 19.32 43.21 60.85
N PHE A 9 19.30 42.20 59.98
CA PHE A 9 18.08 41.68 59.36
C PHE A 9 17.12 41.20 60.46
N THR A 10 15.84 41.55 60.34
CA THR A 10 14.83 41.02 61.27
C THR A 10 14.48 39.59 60.87
N LEU A 11 14.19 38.73 61.86
CA LEU A 11 13.74 37.35 61.61
C LEU A 11 12.53 37.31 60.65
N LEU A 12 11.64 38.29 60.78
CA LEU A 12 10.46 38.45 59.94
C LEU A 12 10.83 38.67 58.47
N GLU A 13 11.85 39.46 58.19
CA GLU A 13 12.31 39.75 56.83
C GLU A 13 12.87 38.50 56.14
N VAL A 14 13.59 37.65 56.88
CA VAL A 14 14.08 36.37 56.38
C VAL A 14 12.92 35.40 56.08
N MET A 15 11.92 35.35 56.96
CA MET A 15 10.73 34.51 56.74
C MET A 15 9.95 34.94 55.50
N VAL A 16 9.76 36.25 55.31
CA VAL A 16 9.09 36.80 54.12
C VAL A 16 9.89 36.49 52.85
N ALA A 17 11.21 36.64 52.88
CA ALA A 17 12.07 36.32 51.73
C ALA A 17 11.97 34.84 51.35
N ILE A 18 12.00 33.92 52.32
CA ILE A 18 11.84 32.48 52.08
C ILE A 18 10.46 32.16 51.52
N PHE A 19 9.41 32.79 52.06
CA PHE A 19 8.04 32.60 51.57
C PHE A 19 7.89 33.05 50.11
N ILE A 20 8.40 34.23 49.75
CA ILE A 20 8.39 34.73 48.37
C ILE A 20 9.21 33.80 47.47
N MET A 21 10.39 33.35 47.92
CA MET A 21 11.22 32.40 47.17
C MET A 21 10.48 31.09 46.90
N ALA A 22 9.81 30.53 47.90
CA ALA A 22 9.02 29.30 47.75
C ALA A 22 7.87 29.48 46.75
N LEU A 23 7.17 30.62 46.77
CA LEU A 23 6.14 30.93 45.78
C LEU A 23 6.72 31.03 44.37
N VAL A 24 7.85 31.73 44.19
CA VAL A 24 8.52 31.86 42.89
C VAL A 24 8.94 30.48 42.36
N ILE A 25 9.55 29.64 43.20
CA ILE A 25 9.93 28.27 42.81
C ILE A 25 8.70 27.45 42.43
N THR A 26 7.59 27.59 43.16
CA THR A 26 6.36 26.85 42.89
C THR A 26 5.76 27.25 41.55
N PHE A 27 5.68 28.55 41.25
CA PHE A 27 5.22 29.03 39.95
C PHE A 27 6.15 28.63 38.81
N ALA A 28 7.46 28.69 39.02
CA ALA A 28 8.44 28.22 38.04
C ALA A 28 8.28 26.72 37.77
N PHE A 29 8.02 25.92 38.80
CA PHE A 29 7.79 24.48 38.67
C PHE A 29 6.49 24.17 37.91
N GLN A 30 5.40 24.87 38.23
CA GLN A 30 4.13 24.74 37.49
C GLN A 30 4.29 25.13 36.01
N ALA A 31 4.98 26.24 35.73
CA ALA A 31 5.27 26.66 34.36
C ALA A 31 6.12 25.62 33.61
N TYR A 32 7.12 25.05 34.28
CA TYR A 32 7.98 24.01 33.71
C TYR A 32 7.19 22.72 33.39
N GLN A 33 6.30 22.29 34.30
CA GLN A 33 5.43 21.13 34.06
C GLN A 33 4.52 21.36 32.86
N GLY A 34 3.88 22.53 32.76
CA GLY A 34 3.03 22.85 31.61
C GLY A 34 3.78 22.87 30.27
N ILE A 35 5.04 23.34 30.28
CA ILE A 35 5.92 23.30 29.09
C ILE A 35 6.31 21.87 28.75
N ALA A 36 6.71 21.06 29.74
CA ALA A 36 7.12 19.67 29.51
C ALA A 36 5.98 18.82 28.92
N GLU A 37 4.77 18.97 29.45
CA GLU A 37 3.57 18.30 28.91
C GLU A 37 3.20 18.79 27.51
N ALA A 38 3.39 20.08 27.21
CA ALA A 38 3.18 20.60 25.86
C ALA A 38 4.18 20.00 24.86
N TYR A 39 5.45 19.82 25.26
CA TYR A 39 6.47 19.20 24.42
C TYR A 39 6.18 17.72 24.13
N THR A 40 5.76 16.93 25.12
CA THR A 40 5.41 15.53 24.89
C THR A 40 4.21 15.41 23.96
N ARG A 41 3.17 16.24 24.12
CA ARG A 41 2.00 16.26 23.23
C ARG A 41 2.35 16.59 21.78
N VAL A 42 3.19 17.60 21.55
CA VAL A 42 3.63 17.95 20.18
C VAL A 42 4.46 16.81 19.57
N SER A 43 5.32 16.18 20.36
CA SER A 43 6.09 15.02 19.90
C SER A 43 5.18 13.85 19.52
N ASP A 44 4.16 13.55 20.32
CA ASP A 44 3.24 12.44 20.08
C ASP A 44 2.37 12.68 18.84
N GLY A 45 1.82 13.89 18.67
CA GLY A 45 1.07 14.26 17.46
C GLY A 45 1.92 14.13 16.18
N THR A 46 3.16 14.64 16.18
CA THR A 46 4.05 14.50 15.02
C THR A 46 4.41 13.04 14.70
N SER A 47 4.43 12.16 15.71
CA SER A 47 4.66 10.74 15.52
C SER A 47 3.47 10.05 14.84
N ARG A 48 2.23 10.41 15.20
CA ARG A 48 1.01 9.84 14.62
C ARG A 48 0.80 10.28 13.17
N ASP A 49 1.02 11.56 12.86
CA ASP A 49 1.01 12.06 11.47
C ASP A 49 2.02 11.33 10.58
N ARG A 50 3.20 11.04 11.13
CA ARG A 50 4.23 10.29 10.41
C ARG A 50 3.80 8.85 10.18
N ALA A 51 3.19 8.21 11.19
CA ALA A 51 2.64 6.87 11.07
C ALA A 51 1.54 6.81 9.99
N ALA A 52 0.64 7.79 9.95
CA ALA A 52 -0.38 7.94 8.91
C ALA A 52 0.22 7.95 7.51
N ARG A 53 1.24 8.80 7.28
CA ARG A 53 1.91 8.92 5.98
C ARG A 53 2.62 7.63 5.57
N ILE A 54 3.31 6.99 6.51
CA ILE A 54 3.98 5.70 6.24
C ILE A 54 2.96 4.63 5.87
N LEU A 55 1.80 4.61 6.52
CA LEU A 55 0.72 3.68 6.19
C LEU A 55 0.12 3.97 4.81
N LEU A 56 -0.12 5.23 4.47
CA LEU A 56 -0.59 5.61 3.13
C LEU A 56 0.41 5.21 2.04
N ASP A 57 1.69 5.50 2.22
CA ASP A 57 2.76 5.08 1.29
C ASP A 57 2.80 3.56 1.13
N ARG A 58 2.53 2.83 2.21
CA ARG A 58 2.51 1.37 2.24
C ARG A 58 1.35 0.83 1.41
N ILE A 59 0.14 1.35 1.59
CA ILE A 59 -1.06 0.94 0.85
C ILE A 59 -0.94 1.34 -0.63
N GLU A 60 -0.46 2.55 -0.91
CA GLU A 60 -0.24 3.07 -2.26
C GLU A 60 0.65 2.14 -3.10
N ARG A 61 1.77 1.66 -2.53
CA ARG A 61 2.68 0.75 -3.26
C ARG A 61 2.04 -0.58 -3.67
N GLU A 62 1.09 -1.10 -2.89
CA GLU A 62 0.38 -2.31 -3.27
C GLU A 62 -0.69 -2.01 -4.32
N LEU A 63 -1.42 -0.91 -4.15
CA LEU A 63 -2.46 -0.44 -5.07
C LEU A 63 -1.89 -0.14 -6.46
N VAL A 64 -0.73 0.50 -6.55
CA VAL A 64 -0.05 0.78 -7.82
C VAL A 64 0.31 -0.52 -8.55
N GLY A 65 0.58 -1.60 -7.81
CA GLY A 65 0.81 -2.93 -8.36
C GLY A 65 -0.46 -3.78 -8.50
N ALA A 66 -1.65 -3.20 -8.35
CA ALA A 66 -2.89 -3.93 -8.54
C ALA A 66 -3.00 -4.48 -9.96
N VAL A 67 -3.43 -5.74 -10.09
CA VAL A 67 -3.58 -6.45 -11.35
C VAL A 67 -4.97 -7.04 -11.42
N LEU A 68 -5.61 -6.91 -12.59
CA LEU A 68 -6.86 -7.58 -12.91
C LEU A 68 -6.72 -8.25 -14.28
N VAL A 69 -6.96 -9.55 -14.34
CA VAL A 69 -7.01 -10.28 -15.61
C VAL A 69 -8.44 -10.23 -16.11
N GLN A 70 -8.66 -9.90 -17.39
CA GLN A 70 -9.99 -9.99 -17.97
C GLN A 70 -10.35 -11.45 -18.22
N ARG A 71 -11.58 -11.82 -17.91
CA ARG A 71 -12.10 -13.16 -18.17
C ARG A 71 -12.33 -13.36 -19.67
N GLU A 72 -12.11 -14.59 -20.15
CA GLU A 72 -12.52 -14.97 -21.50
C GLU A 72 -14.06 -15.01 -21.64
N LEU A 73 -14.55 -14.70 -22.84
CA LEU A 73 -15.98 -14.74 -23.13
C LEU A 73 -16.53 -16.16 -22.93
N GLY A 74 -17.50 -16.31 -22.03
CA GLY A 74 -18.17 -17.59 -21.74
C GLY A 74 -17.57 -18.41 -20.60
N VAL A 75 -16.46 -17.97 -20.00
CA VAL A 75 -15.95 -18.56 -18.75
C VAL A 75 -16.84 -18.15 -17.58
N ASP A 76 -17.06 -19.08 -16.64
CA ASP A 76 -17.83 -18.84 -15.42
C ASP A 76 -17.15 -17.75 -14.56
N PRO A 77 -17.87 -16.69 -14.16
CA PRO A 77 -17.33 -15.68 -13.26
C PRO A 77 -16.79 -16.23 -11.93
N LEU A 78 -17.33 -17.33 -11.43
CA LEU A 78 -16.93 -17.90 -10.16
C LEU A 78 -15.60 -18.65 -10.22
N THR A 79 -15.17 -19.10 -11.40
CA THR A 79 -13.89 -19.79 -11.59
C THR A 79 -12.74 -18.83 -11.90
N HIS A 80 -13.00 -17.51 -11.89
CA HIS A 80 -12.01 -16.48 -12.20
C HIS A 80 -11.55 -15.77 -10.91
N PRO A 81 -10.35 -16.05 -10.39
CA PRO A 81 -9.95 -15.62 -9.05
C PRO A 81 -9.50 -14.15 -8.95
N TYR A 82 -9.42 -13.45 -10.09
CA TYR A 82 -8.99 -12.06 -10.13
C TYR A 82 -10.14 -11.14 -9.77
N VAL A 83 -9.94 -10.39 -8.69
CA VAL A 83 -10.94 -9.47 -8.15
C VAL A 83 -10.30 -8.15 -7.76
N PHE A 84 -11.03 -7.07 -7.99
CA PHE A 84 -10.83 -5.80 -7.33
C PHE A 84 -12.16 -5.39 -6.70
N TYR A 85 -12.19 -5.36 -5.39
CA TYR A 85 -13.40 -5.13 -4.61
C TYR A 85 -13.12 -4.15 -3.48
N GLY A 86 -14.01 -3.20 -3.27
CA GLY A 86 -13.94 -2.32 -2.12
C GLY A 86 -15.30 -1.77 -1.74
N GLN A 87 -15.57 -1.66 -0.45
CA GLN A 87 -16.82 -1.13 0.07
C GLN A 87 -16.63 -0.47 1.44
N PRO A 88 -17.47 0.50 1.81
CA PRO A 88 -17.44 1.08 3.14
C PRO A 88 -17.96 0.05 4.15
N LEU A 89 -17.31 0.00 5.31
CA LEU A 89 -17.80 -0.73 6.47
C LEU A 89 -18.35 0.28 7.46
N GLN A 90 -19.63 0.16 7.80
CA GLN A 90 -20.21 0.98 8.86
C GLN A 90 -19.84 0.38 10.22
N GLN A 91 -18.94 1.02 10.97
CA GLN A 91 -18.61 0.66 12.35
C GLN A 91 -18.89 1.85 13.26
N SER A 92 -19.83 1.67 14.19
CA SER A 92 -20.29 2.66 15.19
C SER A 92 -20.03 4.13 14.84
N ASP A 93 -18.87 4.65 15.25
CA ASP A 93 -18.48 6.06 15.23
C ASP A 93 -17.26 6.36 14.34
N SER A 94 -16.87 5.45 13.44
CA SER A 94 -15.71 5.64 12.56
C SER A 94 -15.97 5.13 11.14
N GLU A 95 -15.42 5.85 10.17
CA GLU A 95 -15.46 5.43 8.78
C GLU A 95 -14.48 4.27 8.58
N GLY A 96 -15.03 3.07 8.35
CA GLY A 96 -14.29 1.88 8.02
C GLY A 96 -14.38 1.55 6.54
N PHE A 97 -13.46 0.71 6.08
CA PHE A 97 -13.43 0.28 4.68
C PHE A 97 -12.87 -1.13 4.56
N GLU A 98 -13.44 -1.91 3.65
CA GLU A 98 -12.90 -3.20 3.22
C GLU A 98 -12.43 -3.07 1.78
N LEU A 99 -11.21 -3.51 1.50
CA LEU A 99 -10.61 -3.50 0.17
C LEU A 99 -9.93 -4.85 -0.06
N ARG A 100 -10.18 -5.48 -1.20
CA ARG A 100 -9.60 -6.75 -1.61
C ARG A 100 -9.19 -6.70 -3.08
N PHE A 101 -7.94 -7.00 -3.36
CA PHE A 101 -7.40 -6.93 -4.72
C PHE A 101 -6.18 -7.83 -4.92
N VAL A 102 -5.93 -8.21 -6.17
CA VAL A 102 -4.71 -8.94 -6.55
C VAL A 102 -3.60 -7.94 -6.85
N THR A 103 -2.39 -8.20 -6.36
CA THR A 103 -1.22 -7.33 -6.59
C THR A 103 0.04 -8.13 -6.92
N GLN A 104 0.90 -7.54 -7.74
CA GLN A 104 2.25 -8.05 -8.05
C GLN A 104 3.33 -7.47 -7.13
N THR A 105 3.00 -6.47 -6.31
CA THR A 105 3.91 -5.83 -5.36
C THR A 105 3.47 -6.02 -3.91
N PRO A 106 3.18 -7.26 -3.44
CA PRO A 106 2.78 -7.47 -2.06
C PRO A 106 3.90 -7.00 -1.12
N LEU A 107 3.51 -6.38 -0.01
CA LEU A 107 4.45 -5.87 0.98
C LEU A 107 5.25 -6.99 1.62
N ARG A 108 6.57 -6.97 1.42
CA ARG A 108 7.49 -7.94 2.02
C ARG A 108 8.62 -7.29 2.79
N SER A 109 9.27 -8.10 3.61
CA SER A 109 10.52 -7.71 4.26
C SER A 109 11.62 -7.53 3.21
N PRO A 110 12.51 -6.54 3.36
CA PRO A 110 13.64 -6.34 2.46
C PRO A 110 14.46 -7.63 2.28
N GLY A 111 14.81 -7.96 1.04
CA GLY A 111 15.59 -9.17 0.71
C GLY A 111 14.78 -10.46 0.55
N SER A 112 13.44 -10.39 0.61
CA SER A 112 12.57 -11.51 0.27
C SER A 112 12.64 -11.81 -1.24
N PRO A 113 12.53 -13.07 -1.69
CA PRO A 113 12.52 -13.41 -3.11
C PRO A 113 11.33 -12.75 -3.84
N PRO A 114 11.39 -12.61 -5.18
CA PRO A 114 10.27 -12.12 -5.97
C PRO A 114 8.99 -12.89 -5.66
N ALA A 115 7.90 -12.15 -5.45
CA ALA A 115 6.63 -12.73 -5.10
C ALA A 115 5.83 -13.09 -6.36
N PRO A 116 5.13 -14.23 -6.39
CA PRO A 116 4.03 -14.40 -7.32
C PRO A 116 2.91 -13.39 -6.98
N LEU A 117 1.91 -13.30 -7.85
CA LEU A 117 0.68 -12.55 -7.58
C LEU A 117 0.07 -13.01 -6.24
N ALA A 118 -0.35 -12.04 -5.44
CA ALA A 118 -0.98 -12.29 -4.16
C ALA A 118 -2.31 -11.56 -4.07
N LEU A 119 -3.26 -12.19 -3.37
CA LEU A 119 -4.53 -11.57 -3.01
C LEU A 119 -4.34 -10.86 -1.67
N VAL A 120 -4.45 -9.53 -1.67
CA VAL A 120 -4.30 -8.70 -0.48
C VAL A 120 -5.66 -8.20 -0.05
N SER A 121 -5.91 -8.18 1.26
CA SER A 121 -7.11 -7.61 1.86
C SER A 121 -6.75 -6.64 2.96
N TYR A 122 -7.42 -5.49 2.94
CA TYR A 122 -7.45 -4.50 4.00
C TYR A 122 -8.86 -4.43 4.55
N GLY A 123 -9.00 -4.35 5.87
CA GLY A 123 -10.30 -4.21 6.50
C GLY A 123 -10.18 -3.64 7.89
N THR A 124 -11.22 -2.93 8.32
CA THR A 124 -11.27 -2.30 9.63
C THR A 124 -12.07 -3.14 10.62
N VAL A 125 -11.60 -3.22 11.85
CA VAL A 125 -12.33 -3.81 12.99
C VAL A 125 -12.38 -2.81 14.13
N ALA A 126 -13.39 -2.90 15.00
CA ALA A 126 -13.44 -2.06 16.19
C ALA A 126 -12.12 -2.15 16.99
N SER A 127 -11.57 -1.00 17.36
CA SER A 127 -10.26 -0.95 18.03
C SER A 127 -10.29 -1.68 19.37
N ARG A 128 -9.21 -2.43 19.66
CA ARG A 128 -9.04 -3.09 20.97
C ARG A 128 -8.28 -2.23 21.98
N SER A 129 -7.50 -1.26 21.50
CA SER A 129 -6.66 -0.39 22.32
C SER A 129 -7.38 0.89 22.76
N GLY A 130 -8.44 1.30 22.06
CA GLY A 130 -9.14 2.52 22.40
C GLY A 130 -10.28 2.88 21.44
N HIS A 131 -10.24 4.11 20.96
CA HIS A 131 -11.27 4.68 20.10
C HIS A 131 -11.08 4.29 18.63
N GLY A 132 -12.18 4.24 17.89
CA GLY A 132 -12.19 4.01 16.45
C GLY A 132 -11.95 2.57 16.03
N VAL A 133 -11.14 2.41 14.97
CA VAL A 133 -10.94 1.13 14.30
C VAL A 133 -9.46 0.78 14.15
N ASP A 134 -9.15 -0.51 14.23
CA ASP A 134 -7.85 -1.04 13.87
C ASP A 134 -7.88 -1.48 12.41
N LEU A 135 -6.86 -1.13 11.63
CA LEU A 135 -6.70 -1.59 10.25
C LEU A 135 -5.95 -2.90 10.21
N LEU A 136 -6.60 -3.91 9.64
CA LEU A 136 -6.06 -5.23 9.39
C LEU A 136 -5.60 -5.33 7.94
N ARG A 137 -4.50 -6.05 7.72
CA ARG A 137 -4.01 -6.50 6.42
C ARG A 137 -3.85 -8.01 6.43
N GLN A 138 -4.34 -8.69 5.41
CA GLN A 138 -4.07 -10.12 5.16
C GLN A 138 -3.57 -10.31 3.74
N GLU A 139 -2.57 -11.19 3.58
CA GLU A 139 -2.07 -11.62 2.29
C GLU A 139 -2.36 -13.12 2.14
N GLU A 140 -2.91 -13.49 0.99
CA GLU A 140 -3.23 -14.87 0.63
C GLU A 140 -2.60 -15.20 -0.73
N ALA A 141 -2.29 -16.48 -0.94
CA ALA A 141 -2.04 -16.97 -2.29
C ALA A 141 -3.31 -16.80 -3.14
N LEU A 142 -3.14 -16.58 -4.44
CA LEU A 142 -4.28 -16.47 -5.35
C LEU A 142 -5.10 -17.77 -5.29
N PRO A 143 -6.41 -17.71 -4.94
CA PRO A 143 -7.25 -18.89 -4.89
C PRO A 143 -7.53 -19.45 -6.30
N ALA A 144 -8.03 -20.69 -6.36
CA ALA A 144 -8.48 -21.28 -7.62
C ALA A 144 -9.83 -20.70 -8.11
N GLU A 145 -10.64 -20.22 -7.18
CA GLU A 145 -11.99 -19.70 -7.44
C GLU A 145 -12.12 -18.28 -6.87
N LEU A 146 -13.10 -17.54 -7.38
CA LEU A 146 -13.43 -16.20 -6.91
C LEU A 146 -13.84 -16.25 -5.43
N ARG A 147 -13.16 -15.46 -4.59
CA ARG A 147 -13.50 -15.27 -3.18
C ARG A 147 -13.58 -13.79 -2.85
N LYS A 148 -14.81 -13.29 -2.68
CA LYS A 148 -15.07 -11.89 -2.32
C LYS A 148 -15.00 -11.69 -0.81
N GLU A 149 -15.60 -12.60 -0.05
CA GLU A 149 -15.60 -12.49 1.41
C GLU A 149 -14.19 -12.66 1.97
N VAL A 150 -13.85 -11.80 2.95
CA VAL A 150 -12.59 -11.89 3.67
C VAL A 150 -12.76 -12.77 4.90
N GLU A 151 -12.10 -13.92 4.90
CA GLU A 151 -11.93 -14.73 6.10
C GLU A 151 -10.61 -14.37 6.79
N TRP A 152 -10.71 -13.60 7.88
CA TRP A 152 -9.54 -13.20 8.67
C TRP A 152 -8.99 -14.38 9.47
N THR A 153 -7.93 -15.02 8.97
CA THR A 153 -7.29 -16.18 9.61
C THR A 153 -6.04 -15.77 10.39
N GLN A 154 -5.17 -15.00 9.76
CA GLN A 154 -3.93 -14.48 10.36
C GLN A 154 -3.69 -13.02 9.92
N PRO A 155 -4.63 -12.10 10.20
CA PRO A 155 -4.45 -10.69 9.85
C PRO A 155 -3.28 -10.07 10.64
N GLN A 156 -2.52 -9.21 9.96
CA GLN A 156 -1.60 -8.27 10.58
C GLN A 156 -2.35 -6.97 10.90
N THR A 157 -2.36 -6.53 12.16
CA THR A 157 -2.73 -5.13 12.47
C THR A 157 -1.63 -4.20 11.95
N VAL A 158 -1.98 -3.31 11.01
CA VAL A 158 -1.03 -2.39 10.38
C VAL A 158 -1.13 -0.96 10.91
N ALA A 159 -2.27 -0.61 11.50
CA ALA A 159 -2.46 0.56 12.35
C ALA A 159 -3.59 0.32 13.33
N ASP A 160 -3.52 1.00 14.46
CA ASP A 160 -4.51 1.04 15.52
C ASP A 160 -5.12 2.44 15.64
N GLU A 161 -6.29 2.51 16.27
CA GLU A 161 -6.94 3.76 16.66
C GLU A 161 -7.14 4.75 15.48
N LEU A 162 -7.63 4.25 14.34
CA LEU A 162 -8.01 5.08 13.21
C LEU A 162 -9.35 5.76 13.48
N ALA A 163 -9.38 7.07 13.26
CA ALA A 163 -10.62 7.85 13.24
C ALA A 163 -11.32 7.75 11.88
N ILE A 164 -10.52 7.76 10.81
CA ILE A 164 -11.00 7.70 9.43
C ILE A 164 -10.13 6.71 8.67
N PHE A 165 -10.76 5.77 7.98
CA PHE A 165 -10.16 4.99 6.91
C PHE A 165 -11.21 4.78 5.83
N SER A 166 -11.17 5.58 4.77
CA SER A 166 -12.15 5.51 3.69
C SER A 166 -11.51 5.68 2.32
N MET A 167 -12.21 5.14 1.32
CA MET A 167 -11.78 5.20 -0.07
C MET A 167 -12.94 5.62 -0.96
N SER A 168 -12.63 6.34 -2.03
CA SER A 168 -13.53 6.55 -3.15
C SER A 168 -12.83 6.22 -4.46
N PHE A 169 -13.59 5.72 -5.42
CA PHE A 169 -13.04 5.19 -6.67
C PHE A 169 -13.44 6.04 -7.85
N VAL A 170 -12.52 6.33 -8.77
CA VAL A 170 -12.83 7.05 -10.00
C VAL A 170 -12.79 6.09 -11.17
N GLY A 171 -13.91 5.96 -11.91
CA GLY A 171 -14.01 5.15 -13.13
C GLY A 171 -14.16 5.98 -14.41
N GLU A 172 -14.31 5.31 -15.56
CA GLU A 172 -14.47 5.97 -16.88
C GLU A 172 -15.78 6.78 -17.04
N GLY A 173 -16.82 6.47 -16.25
CA GLY A 173 -18.17 7.05 -16.36
C GLY A 173 -18.52 8.18 -15.39
N SER A 174 -17.54 8.73 -14.66
CA SER A 174 -17.64 9.84 -13.68
C SER A 174 -18.87 9.83 -12.76
N GLU A 175 -18.78 9.03 -11.71
CA GLU A 175 -19.14 9.41 -10.35
C GLU A 175 -18.13 8.66 -9.46
N ALA A 176 -17.86 9.13 -8.23
CA ALA A 176 -16.93 8.45 -7.34
C ALA A 176 -17.71 7.52 -6.40
N PRO A 177 -18.09 6.29 -6.80
CA PRO A 177 -18.81 5.42 -5.89
C PRO A 177 -17.90 5.09 -4.70
N GLY A 178 -18.49 5.04 -3.50
CA GLY A 178 -17.82 4.49 -2.33
C GLY A 178 -17.64 2.97 -2.43
N VAL A 179 -18.18 2.33 -3.46
CA VAL A 179 -18.13 0.89 -3.71
C VAL A 179 -17.54 0.61 -5.09
N TRP A 180 -16.64 -0.35 -5.17
CA TRP A 180 -16.15 -0.93 -6.42
C TRP A 180 -16.27 -2.44 -6.36
N ASP A 181 -16.81 -3.05 -7.41
CA ASP A 181 -16.87 -4.49 -7.57
C ASP A 181 -16.60 -4.85 -9.04
N SER A 182 -15.38 -5.30 -9.31
CA SER A 182 -14.93 -5.71 -10.66
C SER A 182 -15.66 -6.93 -11.23
N THR A 183 -16.57 -7.53 -10.46
CA THR A 183 -17.40 -8.66 -10.89
C THR A 183 -18.86 -8.24 -11.08
N SER A 184 -19.22 -7.01 -10.70
CA SER A 184 -20.53 -6.44 -10.95
C SER A 184 -20.72 -6.16 -12.44
N VAL A 185 -21.96 -6.16 -12.92
CA VAL A 185 -22.26 -5.89 -14.34
C VAL A 185 -21.75 -4.51 -14.78
N ALA A 186 -21.78 -3.51 -13.89
CA ALA A 186 -21.40 -2.14 -14.22
C ALA A 186 -19.87 -1.96 -14.36
N GLN A 187 -19.09 -2.70 -13.59
CA GLN A 187 -17.63 -2.57 -13.50
C GLN A 187 -16.91 -3.88 -13.88
N LEU A 188 -17.59 -4.74 -14.64
CA LEU A 188 -17.12 -6.08 -14.95
C LEU A 188 -15.75 -6.02 -15.63
N ASP A 189 -14.78 -6.72 -15.05
CA ASP A 189 -13.40 -6.80 -15.53
C ASP A 189 -12.71 -5.42 -15.68
N GLN A 190 -13.11 -4.45 -14.84
CA GLN A 190 -12.54 -3.11 -14.79
C GLN A 190 -11.86 -2.82 -13.45
N LEU A 191 -10.75 -2.08 -13.55
CA LEU A 191 -10.09 -1.43 -12.42
C LEU A 191 -10.50 0.05 -12.36
N PRO A 192 -10.54 0.65 -11.17
CA PRO A 192 -10.68 2.10 -11.07
C PRO A 192 -9.47 2.78 -11.73
N LEU A 193 -9.69 3.96 -12.31
CA LEU A 193 -8.63 4.81 -12.87
C LEU A 193 -7.72 5.32 -11.75
N SER A 194 -8.34 5.77 -10.67
CA SER A 194 -7.67 6.27 -9.48
C SER A 194 -8.50 6.01 -8.23
N ILE A 195 -7.85 6.03 -7.08
CA ILE A 195 -8.46 5.83 -5.76
C ILE A 195 -8.08 7.02 -4.89
N GLU A 196 -9.06 7.71 -4.34
CA GLU A 196 -8.82 8.68 -3.28
C GLU A 196 -8.91 7.96 -1.94
N LEU A 197 -7.76 7.83 -1.27
CA LEU A 197 -7.60 7.21 0.04
C LEU A 197 -7.52 8.29 1.11
N ARG A 198 -8.34 8.20 2.15
CA ARG A 198 -8.39 9.14 3.27
C ARG A 198 -8.11 8.41 4.57
N LEU A 199 -7.22 8.98 5.39
CA LEU A 199 -6.81 8.40 6.65
C LEU A 199 -6.63 9.47 7.73
N ALA A 200 -7.11 9.19 8.93
CA ALA A 200 -6.80 9.96 10.14
C ALA A 200 -6.67 9.01 11.34
N LEU A 201 -5.70 9.24 12.22
CA LEU A 201 -5.61 8.57 13.51
C LEU A 201 -6.32 9.39 14.58
N TRP A 202 -6.91 8.74 15.58
CA TRP A 202 -7.33 9.43 16.80
C TRP A 202 -6.12 10.06 17.50
N GLU A 203 -6.34 11.20 18.12
CA GLU A 203 -5.40 11.86 19.01
C GLU A 203 -6.10 12.23 20.32
N MET A 204 -5.32 12.47 21.38
CA MET A 204 -5.85 12.85 22.68
C MET A 204 -5.74 14.37 22.86
N GLY A 205 -6.88 15.01 23.10
CA GLY A 205 -6.99 16.42 23.41
C GLY A 205 -6.35 16.80 24.75
N PRO A 206 -6.19 18.10 25.05
CA PRO A 206 -5.59 18.59 26.30
C PRO A 206 -6.34 18.19 27.57
N ASP A 207 -7.64 17.90 27.44
CA ASP A 207 -8.57 17.43 28.46
C ASP A 207 -8.63 15.90 28.56
N GLY A 208 -7.91 15.19 27.69
CA GLY A 208 -7.95 13.73 27.59
C GLY A 208 -9.14 13.21 26.79
N GLU A 209 -9.90 14.07 26.11
CA GLU A 209 -10.95 13.64 25.19
C GLU A 209 -10.35 13.28 23.82
N PRO A 210 -10.77 12.15 23.21
CA PRO A 210 -10.30 11.76 21.89
C PRO A 210 -10.87 12.68 20.81
N TRP A 211 -10.03 13.13 19.88
CA TRP A 211 -10.46 13.80 18.65
C TRP A 211 -9.86 13.15 17.40
N PRO A 212 -10.49 13.27 16.22
CA PRO A 212 -9.82 12.88 14.98
C PRO A 212 -8.61 13.78 14.75
N GLY A 213 -7.44 13.18 14.52
CA GLY A 213 -6.22 13.90 14.14
C GLY A 213 -6.29 14.45 12.72
N LEU A 214 -5.14 14.83 12.17
CA LEU A 214 -5.07 15.37 10.81
C LEU A 214 -5.50 14.33 9.77
N GLU A 215 -6.54 14.67 9.00
CA GLU A 215 -6.93 13.88 7.83
C GLU A 215 -5.91 14.07 6.71
N ILE A 216 -5.36 12.95 6.24
CA ILE A 216 -4.43 12.90 5.12
C ILE A 216 -5.10 12.18 3.96
N THR A 217 -5.19 12.88 2.83
CA THR A 217 -5.74 12.38 1.57
C THR A 217 -4.61 12.04 0.59
N ARG A 218 -4.72 10.89 -0.07
CA ARG A 218 -3.82 10.45 -1.13
C ARG A 218 -4.64 10.02 -2.34
N LEU A 219 -4.34 10.60 -3.51
CA LEU A 219 -4.84 10.09 -4.79
C LEU A 219 -3.83 9.08 -5.34
N VAL A 220 -4.29 7.86 -5.62
CA VAL A 220 -3.47 6.76 -6.14
C VAL A 220 -3.98 6.38 -7.53
N ASP A 221 -3.14 6.55 -8.54
CA ASP A 221 -3.43 6.10 -9.90
C ASP A 221 -3.13 4.61 -10.06
N LEU A 222 -4.00 3.88 -10.77
CA LEU A 222 -3.78 2.47 -11.09
C LEU A 222 -3.29 2.37 -12.54
N PRO A 223 -1.97 2.24 -12.77
CA PRO A 223 -1.40 2.33 -14.11
C PRO A 223 -1.68 1.09 -14.97
N VAL A 224 -1.89 -0.07 -14.33
CA VAL A 224 -2.10 -1.34 -15.04
C VAL A 224 -3.56 -1.43 -15.48
N ARG A 225 -3.80 -1.46 -16.79
CA ARG A 225 -5.12 -1.75 -17.35
C ARG A 225 -5.39 -3.25 -17.32
N PRO A 226 -6.65 -3.68 -17.14
CA PRO A 226 -6.99 -5.08 -17.25
C PRO A 226 -6.59 -5.62 -18.63
N PHE A 227 -5.86 -6.73 -18.67
CA PHE A 227 -5.42 -7.33 -19.92
C PHE A 227 -6.22 -8.59 -20.24
N ARG A 228 -6.49 -8.81 -21.53
CA ARG A 228 -7.14 -10.04 -22.04
C ARG A 228 -6.10 -11.11 -22.25
N LEU A 229 -6.33 -12.28 -21.68
CA LEU A 229 -5.71 -13.52 -22.14
C LEU A 229 -6.69 -14.08 -23.18
N SER A 230 -6.34 -14.07 -24.46
CA SER A 230 -7.16 -14.72 -25.50
C SER A 230 -6.37 -15.90 -26.08
N ALA A 231 -7.00 -17.07 -26.15
CA ALA A 231 -6.45 -18.25 -26.81
C ALA A 231 -6.36 -18.11 -28.35
N GLU A 232 -7.12 -17.21 -28.96
CA GLU A 232 -7.12 -16.98 -30.42
C GLU A 232 -5.84 -16.31 -30.93
N ASP A 233 -5.17 -15.52 -30.08
CA ASP A 233 -3.86 -14.91 -30.41
C ASP A 233 -2.71 -15.94 -30.36
N ALA A 234 -2.93 -17.09 -29.71
CA ALA A 234 -1.98 -18.20 -29.66
C ALA A 234 -2.09 -19.13 -30.89
N GLU A 235 -3.25 -19.24 -31.54
CA GLU A 235 -3.39 -20.14 -32.71
C GLU A 235 -3.06 -19.48 -34.06
N LYS A 236 -3.17 -18.14 -34.18
CA LYS A 236 -2.85 -17.44 -35.44
C LYS A 236 -1.37 -17.33 -35.77
N ASN A 237 -0.46 -17.62 -34.84
CA ASN A 237 0.98 -17.42 -34.99
C ASN A 237 1.81 -18.71 -35.20
N ARG A 238 1.17 -19.84 -35.52
CA ARG A 238 1.85 -21.14 -35.81
C ARG A 238 2.69 -21.20 -37.10
N GLY A 239 2.99 -20.07 -37.74
CA GLY A 239 3.93 -20.01 -38.86
C GLY A 239 5.19 -19.28 -38.42
N ALA A 240 6.37 -19.92 -38.53
CA ALA A 240 7.67 -19.31 -38.26
C ALA A 240 7.70 -17.86 -38.81
N ALA A 241 7.65 -16.89 -37.89
CA ALA A 241 7.40 -15.51 -38.26
C ALA A 241 8.63 -14.97 -38.99
N ASP A 242 8.43 -14.51 -40.22
CA ASP A 242 9.41 -13.68 -40.91
C ASP A 242 9.42 -12.32 -40.21
N CYS A 243 10.29 -12.17 -39.22
CA CYS A 243 10.37 -10.97 -38.38
C CYS A 243 11.01 -9.76 -39.08
N GLY A 244 11.21 -9.84 -40.40
CA GLY A 244 11.83 -8.77 -41.18
C GLY A 244 13.23 -8.46 -40.66
N SER A 245 13.42 -7.25 -40.12
CA SER A 245 14.68 -6.83 -39.50
C SER A 245 14.77 -7.09 -37.99
N GLY A 246 13.71 -7.62 -37.37
CA GLY A 246 13.70 -8.00 -35.95
C GLY A 246 14.08 -9.46 -35.73
N VAL A 247 14.41 -9.81 -34.50
CA VAL A 247 14.71 -11.19 -34.10
C VAL A 247 13.51 -11.91 -33.50
N THR A 248 13.53 -13.24 -33.58
CA THR A 248 12.56 -14.08 -32.89
C THR A 248 12.87 -14.16 -31.40
N VAL A 249 11.89 -14.60 -30.60
CA VAL A 249 12.06 -14.84 -29.16
C VAL A 249 13.22 -15.81 -28.89
N ALA A 250 13.32 -16.89 -29.65
CA ALA A 250 14.39 -17.88 -29.50
C ALA A 250 15.78 -17.27 -29.77
N VAL A 251 15.90 -16.44 -30.81
CA VAL A 251 17.17 -15.76 -31.14
C VAL A 251 17.54 -14.75 -30.06
N CYS A 252 16.58 -13.96 -29.56
CA CYS A 252 16.89 -13.04 -28.46
C CYS A 252 17.33 -13.79 -27.20
N LEU A 253 16.58 -14.82 -26.77
CA LEU A 253 16.93 -15.60 -25.57
C LEU A 253 18.31 -16.27 -25.66
N ALA A 254 18.70 -16.75 -26.85
CA ALA A 254 20.02 -17.31 -27.07
C ALA A 254 21.15 -16.28 -26.85
N GLY A 255 20.88 -14.99 -27.08
CA GLY A 255 21.83 -13.90 -26.80
C GLY A 255 22.09 -13.66 -25.31
N PHE A 256 21.21 -14.13 -24.43
CA PHE A 256 21.27 -13.92 -22.97
C PHE A 256 21.50 -15.21 -22.17
N GLU A 257 21.96 -16.29 -22.82
CA GLU A 257 22.10 -17.60 -22.17
C GLU A 257 23.07 -17.56 -20.97
N ALA A 258 24.11 -16.72 -21.03
CA ALA A 258 25.08 -16.54 -19.94
C ALA A 258 24.47 -15.80 -18.73
N GLU A 259 23.68 -14.76 -18.97
CA GLU A 259 22.95 -14.00 -17.97
C GLU A 259 21.85 -14.83 -17.31
N LEU A 260 21.15 -15.65 -18.11
CA LEU A 260 20.18 -16.62 -17.62
C LEU A 260 20.81 -17.67 -16.72
N ALA A 261 22.01 -18.16 -17.07
CA ALA A 261 22.76 -19.10 -16.24
C ALA A 261 23.25 -18.46 -14.92
N ALA A 262 23.44 -17.14 -14.89
CA ALA A 262 23.82 -16.38 -13.71
C ALA A 262 22.62 -15.92 -12.84
N ALA A 263 21.39 -16.07 -13.35
CA ALA A 263 20.17 -15.67 -12.64
C ALA A 263 19.90 -16.55 -11.41
N SER A 264 19.05 -16.04 -10.50
CA SER A 264 18.59 -16.86 -9.37
C SER A 264 17.82 -18.10 -9.87
N PRO A 265 17.88 -19.26 -9.18
CA PRO A 265 17.19 -20.48 -9.63
C PRO A 265 15.69 -20.30 -9.83
N ALA A 266 15.04 -19.46 -9.01
CA ALA A 266 13.61 -19.18 -9.11
C ALA A 266 13.28 -18.35 -10.36
N LEU A 267 14.10 -17.33 -10.66
CA LEU A 267 13.92 -16.51 -11.87
C LEU A 267 14.21 -17.33 -13.13
N ALA A 268 15.28 -18.14 -13.13
CA ALA A 268 15.60 -19.04 -14.25
C ALA A 268 14.46 -20.03 -14.54
N ALA A 269 13.85 -20.61 -13.49
CA ALA A 269 12.71 -21.50 -13.64
C ALA A 269 11.47 -20.77 -14.19
N ALA A 270 11.18 -19.56 -13.71
CA ALA A 270 10.05 -18.75 -14.20
C ALA A 270 10.26 -18.33 -15.66
N ILE A 271 11.49 -17.98 -16.06
CA ILE A 271 11.83 -17.65 -17.44
C ILE A 271 11.70 -18.88 -18.34
N GLU A 272 12.19 -20.05 -17.91
CA GLU A 272 12.03 -21.29 -18.69
C GLU A 272 10.56 -21.71 -18.82
N GLU A 273 9.76 -21.57 -17.77
CA GLU A 273 8.32 -21.81 -17.85
C GLU A 273 7.65 -20.86 -18.85
N ALA A 274 7.95 -19.56 -18.76
CA ALA A 274 7.41 -18.56 -19.69
C ALA A 274 7.90 -18.79 -21.12
N ARG A 275 9.17 -19.18 -21.31
CA ARG A 275 9.74 -19.55 -22.61
C ARG A 275 8.98 -20.71 -23.22
N ASN A 276 8.72 -21.77 -22.46
CA ASN A 276 7.97 -22.94 -22.94
C ASN A 276 6.50 -22.63 -23.27
N GLN A 277 5.95 -21.55 -22.71
CA GLN A 277 4.61 -21.04 -22.99
C GLN A 277 4.60 -19.99 -24.12
N THR A 278 5.76 -19.51 -24.56
CA THR A 278 5.89 -18.48 -25.60
C THR A 278 6.24 -19.16 -26.93
N GLU A 279 5.33 -19.13 -27.90
CA GLU A 279 5.65 -19.54 -29.27
C GLU A 279 6.75 -18.62 -29.85
N ASP A 280 7.57 -19.15 -30.77
CA ASP A 280 8.69 -18.41 -31.36
C ASP A 280 8.19 -17.34 -32.36
N ALA A 281 7.69 -16.25 -31.79
CA ALA A 281 7.17 -15.06 -32.47
C ALA A 281 8.26 -13.98 -32.57
N CYS A 282 7.92 -12.83 -33.18
CA CYS A 282 8.85 -11.70 -33.25
C CYS A 282 8.98 -11.00 -31.91
N TRP A 283 10.21 -10.77 -31.46
CA TRP A 283 10.46 -10.08 -30.20
C TRP A 283 9.88 -8.66 -30.22
N SER A 284 10.03 -7.97 -31.35
CA SER A 284 9.55 -6.61 -31.59
C SER A 284 8.11 -6.54 -32.12
N ASP A 285 7.29 -7.56 -31.85
CA ASP A 285 5.87 -7.54 -32.23
C ASP A 285 5.18 -6.31 -31.58
N PRO A 286 4.53 -5.42 -32.37
CA PRO A 286 3.78 -4.29 -31.83
C PRO A 286 2.56 -4.71 -31.00
N GLU A 287 2.06 -5.93 -31.20
CA GLU A 287 0.94 -6.53 -30.44
C GLU A 287 1.40 -7.86 -29.81
N PRO A 288 2.36 -7.83 -28.85
CA PRO A 288 2.97 -9.04 -28.34
C PRO A 288 1.95 -9.88 -27.57
N SER A 289 1.98 -11.20 -27.80
CA SER A 289 1.13 -12.15 -27.07
C SER A 289 1.33 -12.04 -25.55
N PRO A 290 0.34 -12.44 -24.74
CA PRO A 290 0.48 -12.39 -23.29
C PRO A 290 1.68 -13.18 -22.75
N ALA A 291 1.99 -14.32 -23.38
CA ALA A 291 3.17 -15.12 -23.05
C ALA A 291 4.47 -14.35 -23.31
N LEU A 292 4.58 -13.66 -24.46
CA LEU A 292 5.71 -12.81 -24.80
C LEU A 292 5.83 -11.60 -23.86
N GLN A 293 4.72 -10.95 -23.49
CA GLN A 293 4.74 -9.85 -22.51
C GLN A 293 5.23 -10.33 -21.14
N ARG A 294 4.71 -11.46 -20.65
CA ARG A 294 5.17 -12.07 -19.39
C ARG A 294 6.67 -12.38 -19.44
N LEU A 295 7.14 -12.95 -20.55
CA LEU A 295 8.56 -13.25 -20.76
C LEU A 295 9.40 -11.96 -20.75
N LYS A 296 8.98 -10.90 -21.44
CA LYS A 296 9.63 -9.57 -21.42
C LYS A 296 9.75 -9.00 -20.01
N VAL A 297 8.68 -9.05 -19.24
CA VAL A 297 8.66 -8.58 -17.84
C VAL A 297 9.63 -9.38 -16.97
N LEU A 298 9.68 -10.71 -17.13
CA LEU A 298 10.62 -11.56 -16.38
C LEU A 298 12.08 -11.28 -16.77
N LEU A 299 12.35 -11.04 -18.06
CA LEU A 299 13.69 -10.73 -18.56
C LEU A 299 14.17 -9.34 -18.13
N ASN A 300 13.29 -8.36 -17.95
CA ASN A 300 13.63 -7.07 -17.33
C ASN A 300 14.13 -7.21 -15.87
N GLY A 301 13.94 -8.39 -15.24
CA GLY A 301 14.54 -8.72 -13.96
C GLY A 301 16.01 -9.18 -14.04
N LEU A 302 16.56 -9.43 -15.23
CA LEU A 302 17.96 -9.81 -15.43
C LEU A 302 18.86 -8.56 -15.42
N PRO A 303 19.98 -8.58 -14.67
CA PRO A 303 20.91 -7.44 -14.66
C PRO A 303 21.55 -7.27 -16.03
N GLY A 304 21.36 -6.10 -16.64
CA GLY A 304 21.92 -5.75 -17.95
C GLY A 304 21.00 -6.03 -19.14
N PHE A 305 19.79 -6.57 -18.92
CA PHE A 305 18.78 -6.72 -19.95
C PHE A 305 18.03 -5.39 -20.17
N ASP A 306 17.83 -5.04 -21.44
CA ASP A 306 16.95 -3.95 -21.90
C ASP A 306 16.08 -4.47 -23.06
N GLU A 307 14.83 -4.06 -23.18
CA GLU A 307 13.92 -4.54 -24.24
C GLU A 307 14.46 -4.25 -25.65
N GLY A 308 15.28 -3.21 -25.81
CA GLY A 308 15.97 -2.86 -27.05
C GLY A 308 17.31 -3.58 -27.28
N SER A 309 17.76 -4.44 -26.37
CA SER A 309 19.06 -5.11 -26.44
C SER A 309 19.05 -6.47 -27.15
N CYS A 310 17.88 -6.93 -27.60
CA CYS A 310 17.81 -8.06 -28.54
C CYS A 310 18.46 -7.65 -29.89
N PRO A 311 19.43 -8.43 -30.40
CA PRO A 311 20.21 -8.09 -31.59
C PRO A 311 19.41 -8.05 -32.89
#